data_AF-A0A661BH76-F1
#
_entry.id   AF-A0A661BH76-F1
#
_cell.length_a   1.000
_cell.length_b   1.000
_cell.length_c   1.000
_cell.angle_alpha   90.00
_cell.angle_beta   90.00
_cell.angle_gamma   90.00
#
_symmetry.space_group_name_H-M   'P 1'
#
loop_
_entity.id
_entity.type
_entity.pdbx_description
1 polymer ?
#
loop_
_entity_poly.entity_id
_entity_poly.type
_entity_poly.pdbx_seq_one_letter_code
_entity_poly.pdbx_strand_id
1 'polypeptide(L)'
;MVEQSEDNVIVESKAFTPDPTVSALLSGAIPGAGQIYSRAWWHAPIFILTEGYCIWRAYDANSTADSLWKLRNSLEPESPEYEQTGIEFENSTIQRNTYLWLFAGVKLLDIVDAYVSAHLYKFDEKMTPPLTVDFTTSSNGFQFALNIQF
;
A
#
# COMPACT_ATOMS: atom_id res chain seq x y z
N MET A 1 -5.29 -55.60 -31.48
CA MET A 1 -4.55 -54.38 -31.11
C MET A 1 -5.48 -53.23 -31.38
N VAL A 2 -6.02 -52.61 -30.33
CA VAL A 2 -6.90 -51.44 -30.42
C VAL A 2 -6.10 -50.28 -29.84
N GLU A 3 -5.82 -49.31 -30.68
CA GLU A 3 -5.04 -48.12 -30.42
C GLU A 3 -5.80 -47.25 -29.41
N GLN A 4 -5.26 -47.12 -28.20
CA GLN A 4 -5.74 -46.16 -27.20
C GLN A 4 -5.35 -44.77 -27.68
N SER A 5 -6.32 -43.97 -28.13
CA SER A 5 -6.15 -42.53 -28.27
C SER A 5 -5.97 -41.95 -26.88
N GLU A 6 -4.75 -41.53 -26.56
CA GLU A 6 -4.45 -40.72 -25.39
C GLU A 6 -5.19 -39.38 -25.53
N ASP A 7 -6.36 -39.29 -24.91
CA ASP A 7 -7.05 -38.03 -24.67
C ASP A 7 -6.16 -37.19 -23.75
N ASN A 8 -5.31 -36.38 -24.36
CA ASN A 8 -4.50 -35.39 -23.67
C ASN A 8 -5.44 -34.27 -23.20
N VAL A 9 -6.13 -34.52 -22.09
CA VAL A 9 -6.94 -33.52 -21.38
C VAL A 9 -5.96 -32.47 -20.87
N ILE A 10 -5.75 -31.42 -21.67
CA ILE A 10 -5.08 -30.21 -21.21
C ILE A 10 -5.95 -29.67 -20.08
N VAL A 11 -5.53 -29.92 -18.84
CA VAL A 11 -6.15 -29.31 -17.66
C VAL A 11 -5.87 -27.81 -17.79
N GLU A 12 -6.84 -27.08 -18.32
CA GLU A 12 -6.79 -25.63 -18.41
C GLU A 12 -6.64 -25.10 -16.97
N SER A 13 -5.42 -24.73 -16.57
CA SER A 13 -5.17 -24.21 -15.24
C SER A 13 -5.99 -22.92 -15.11
N LYS A 14 -6.94 -22.89 -14.17
CA LYS A 14 -7.80 -21.71 -13.95
C LYS A 14 -6.90 -20.48 -13.78
N ALA A 15 -6.96 -19.55 -14.73
CA ALA A 15 -6.19 -18.31 -14.67
C ALA A 15 -6.47 -17.59 -13.35
N PHE A 16 -5.41 -17.14 -12.67
CA PHE A 16 -5.51 -16.45 -11.39
C PHE A 16 -6.34 -15.18 -11.54
N THR A 17 -7.31 -14.99 -10.66
CA THR A 17 -8.17 -13.80 -10.62
C THR A 17 -8.38 -13.42 -9.15
N PRO A 18 -7.96 -12.21 -8.73
CA PRO A 18 -8.09 -11.80 -7.34
C PRO A 18 -9.55 -11.57 -6.97
N ASP A 19 -9.94 -11.98 -5.78
CA ASP A 19 -11.25 -11.64 -5.21
C ASP A 19 -11.22 -10.20 -4.63
N PRO A 20 -12.09 -9.29 -5.09
CA PRO A 20 -12.12 -7.91 -4.59
C PRO A 20 -12.31 -7.78 -3.08
N THR A 21 -13.14 -8.62 -2.47
CA THR A 21 -13.39 -8.59 -1.03
C THR A 21 -12.18 -9.06 -0.25
N VAL A 22 -11.49 -10.10 -0.73
CA VAL A 22 -10.24 -10.56 -0.11
C VAL A 22 -9.15 -9.49 -0.21
N SER A 23 -9.03 -8.84 -1.36
CA SER A 23 -8.09 -7.73 -1.57
C SER A 23 -8.32 -6.58 -0.58
N ALA A 24 -9.58 -6.15 -0.44
CA ALA A 24 -9.98 -5.10 0.48
C ALA A 24 -9.69 -5.47 1.95
N LEU A 25 -10.03 -6.69 2.37
CA LEU A 25 -9.77 -7.18 3.72
C LEU A 25 -8.26 -7.23 4.01
N LEU A 26 -7.46 -7.65 3.03
CA LEU A 26 -6.01 -7.76 3.17
C LEU A 26 -5.36 -6.38 3.33
N SER A 27 -5.73 -5.38 2.52
CA SER A 27 -5.29 -3.99 2.71
C SER A 27 -5.78 -3.38 4.02
N GLY A 28 -6.97 -3.76 4.47
CA GLY A 28 -7.50 -3.36 5.77
C GLY A 28 -6.64 -3.84 6.94
N ALA A 29 -6.08 -5.05 6.83
CA ALA A 29 -5.23 -5.64 7.86
C ALA A 29 -3.77 -5.18 7.77
N ILE A 30 -3.22 -5.10 6.57
CA ILE A 30 -1.80 -4.81 6.33
C ILE A 30 -1.69 -3.74 5.23
N PRO A 31 -1.01 -2.60 5.49
CA PRO A 31 -0.80 -1.55 4.49
C PRO A 31 -0.24 -2.09 3.18
N GLY A 32 -0.88 -1.78 2.06
CA GLY A 32 -0.37 -2.15 0.73
C GLY A 32 -0.58 -3.63 0.33
N ALA A 33 -1.12 -4.48 1.21
CA ALA A 33 -1.16 -5.92 0.97
C ALA A 33 -2.24 -6.35 -0.02
N GLY A 34 -3.37 -5.65 -0.08
CA GLY A 34 -4.39 -5.84 -1.11
C GLY A 34 -3.85 -5.53 -2.51
N GLN A 35 -3.03 -4.47 -2.66
CA GLN A 35 -2.38 -4.13 -3.92
C GLN A 35 -1.42 -5.22 -4.39
N ILE A 36 -0.68 -5.85 -3.47
CA ILE A 36 0.18 -6.99 -3.80
C ILE A 36 -0.67 -8.17 -4.29
N TYR A 37 -1.78 -8.47 -3.60
CA TYR A 37 -2.69 -9.54 -3.98
C TYR A 37 -3.35 -9.32 -5.35
N SER A 38 -3.80 -8.09 -5.63
CA SER A 38 -4.36 -7.72 -6.93
C SER A 38 -3.32 -7.52 -8.02
N ARG A 39 -2.03 -7.76 -7.76
CA ARG A 39 -0.89 -7.49 -8.65
C ARG A 39 -0.80 -6.03 -9.12
N ALA A 40 -1.31 -5.09 -8.34
CA ALA A 40 -1.13 -3.66 -8.54
C ALA A 40 0.13 -3.15 -7.80
N TRP A 41 1.28 -3.74 -8.10
CA TRP A 41 2.53 -3.60 -7.31
C TRP A 41 2.99 -2.16 -7.10
N TRP A 42 2.70 -1.27 -8.04
CA TRP A 42 3.16 0.12 -7.98
C TRP A 42 2.34 0.99 -7.01
N HIS A 43 1.11 0.60 -6.68
CA HIS A 43 0.30 1.27 -5.66
C HIS A 43 0.78 0.95 -4.23
N ALA A 44 1.24 -0.27 -4.00
CA ALA A 44 1.70 -0.74 -2.69
C ALA A 44 2.72 0.19 -2.00
N PRO A 45 3.82 0.64 -2.64
CA PRO A 45 4.77 1.53 -1.99
C PRO A 45 4.16 2.89 -1.59
N ILE A 46 3.17 3.39 -2.32
CA ILE A 46 2.49 4.66 -1.99
C ILE A 46 1.77 4.51 -0.66
N PHE A 47 0.94 3.48 -0.51
CA PHE A 47 0.18 3.26 0.73
C PHE A 47 1.08 2.93 1.90
N ILE A 48 2.07 2.04 1.74
CA ILE A 48 3.01 1.70 2.80
C ILE A 48 3.76 2.94 3.32
N LEU A 49 4.26 3.79 2.42
CA LEU A 49 5.01 4.98 2.81
C LEU A 49 4.10 6.04 3.44
N THR A 50 2.93 6.32 2.85
CA THR A 50 2.00 7.32 3.39
C THR A 50 1.44 6.91 4.73
N GLU A 51 0.99 5.67 4.88
CA GLU A 51 0.48 5.16 6.15
C GLU A 51 1.57 5.09 7.22
N GLY A 52 2.75 4.58 6.86
CA GLY A 52 3.91 4.54 7.74
C GLY A 52 4.29 5.94 8.23
N TYR A 53 4.25 6.94 7.36
CA TYR A 53 4.49 8.33 7.72
C TYR A 53 3.44 8.87 8.70
N CYS A 54 2.16 8.64 8.44
CA CYS A 54 1.09 9.07 9.35
C CYS A 54 1.22 8.42 10.74
N ILE A 55 1.49 7.11 10.79
CA ILE A 55 1.71 6.39 12.06
C ILE A 55 2.92 6.97 12.79
N TRP A 56 4.05 7.14 12.09
CA TRP A 56 5.26 7.70 12.69
C TRP A 56 5.02 9.11 13.27
N ARG A 57 4.36 9.99 12.52
CA ARG A 57 4.02 11.34 13.00
C ARG A 57 3.05 11.35 14.17
N ALA A 58 2.05 10.47 14.16
CA ALA A 58 1.12 10.34 15.28
C ALA A 58 1.84 9.82 16.54
N TYR A 59 2.74 8.85 16.39
CA TYR A 59 3.54 8.33 17.48
C TYR A 59 4.47 9.38 18.09
N ASP A 60 5.21 10.11 17.24
CA ASP A 60 6.13 11.17 17.67
C ASP A 60 5.41 12.30 18.42
N ALA A 61 4.27 12.75 17.87
CA ALA A 61 3.42 13.74 18.53
C ALA A 61 2.84 13.21 19.86
N ASN A 62 2.49 11.93 19.94
CA ASN A 62 2.02 11.33 21.19
C ASN A 62 3.13 11.23 22.24
N SER A 63 4.34 10.85 21.85
CA SER A 63 5.50 10.80 22.75
C SER A 63 5.85 12.18 23.29
N THR A 64 5.77 13.21 22.43
CA THR A 64 6.00 14.61 22.83
C THR A 64 4.90 15.12 23.76
N ALA A 65 3.62 14.79 23.48
CA ALA A 65 2.53 15.13 24.38
C ALA A 65 2.70 14.49 25.77
N ASP A 66 3.17 13.24 25.85
CA ASP A 66 3.42 12.57 27.13
C ASP A 66 4.55 13.21 27.95
N SER A 67 5.65 13.61 27.30
CA SER A 67 6.74 14.32 27.98
C SER A 67 6.32 15.70 28.46
N LEU A 68 5.58 16.46 27.65
CA LEU A 68 5.03 17.77 28.01
C LEU A 68 4.01 17.67 29.14
N TRP A 69 3.18 16.62 29.15
CA TRP A 69 2.24 16.36 30.23
C TRP A 69 2.96 16.14 31.57
N LYS A 70 4.03 15.34 31.57
CA LYS A 70 4.87 15.10 32.75
C LYS A 70 5.58 16.36 33.22
N LEU A 71 6.14 17.13 32.28
CA LEU A 71 6.79 18.40 32.58
C LEU A 71 5.81 19.38 33.22
N ARG A 72 4.65 19.59 32.59
CA ARG A 72 3.60 20.50 33.09
C ARG A 72 3.16 20.18 34.51
N ASN A 73 3.01 18.89 34.85
CA ASN A 73 2.63 18.46 36.19
C ASN A 73 3.73 18.64 37.25
N SER A 74 4.97 18.91 36.84
CA SER A 74 6.09 19.22 37.74
C SER A 74 6.29 20.72 37.99
N LEU A 75 5.61 21.57 37.21
CA LEU A 75 5.71 23.02 37.30
C LEU A 75 4.71 23.60 38.30
N GLU A 76 5.03 24.79 38.82
CA GLU A 76 4.12 25.53 39.69
C GLU A 76 2.90 26.03 38.88
N PRO A 77 1.67 25.82 39.37
CA PRO A 77 0.49 26.35 38.71
C PRO A 77 0.60 27.87 38.50
N GLU A 78 0.14 28.34 37.34
CA GLU A 78 0.16 29.77 36.93
C GLU A 78 1.56 30.38 36.66
N SER A 79 2.63 29.57 36.67
CA SER A 79 3.92 30.04 36.15
C SER A 79 3.85 30.25 34.63
N PRO A 80 4.64 31.20 34.07
CA PRO A 80 4.73 31.38 32.62
C PRO A 80 5.12 30.08 31.87
N GLU A 81 5.98 29.26 32.46
CA GLU A 81 6.41 27.97 31.92
C GLU A 81 5.28 26.94 31.92
N TYR A 82 4.41 26.95 32.94
CA TYR A 82 3.24 26.07 33.02
C TYR A 82 2.25 26.33 31.89
N GLU A 83 2.01 27.61 31.60
CA GLU A 83 1.13 28.03 30.50
C GLU A 83 1.72 27.66 29.13
N GLN A 84 3.00 27.97 28.91
CA GLN A 84 3.71 27.62 27.66
C GLN A 84 3.71 26.11 27.40
N THR A 85 4.04 25.31 28.41
CA THR A 85 4.02 23.84 28.30
C THR A 85 2.61 23.31 28.01
N GLY A 86 1.57 23.98 28.54
CA GLY A 86 0.17 23.68 28.22
C GLY A 86 -0.16 23.87 26.74
N ILE A 87 0.25 25.00 26.16
CA ILE A 87 0.04 25.30 24.74
C ILE A 87 0.80 24.29 23.86
N GLU A 88 2.04 23.96 24.21
CA GLU A 88 2.83 22.96 23.47
C GLU A 88 2.19 21.56 23.54
N PHE A 89 1.64 21.19 24.70
CA PHE A 89 0.94 19.93 24.90
C PHE A 89 -0.32 19.86 24.04
N GLU A 90 -1.12 20.93 23.99
CA GLU A 90 -2.31 21.03 23.15
C GLU A 90 -1.95 20.93 21.68
N ASN A 91 -0.93 21.67 21.23
CA ASN A 91 -0.43 21.61 19.86
C ASN A 91 0.03 20.19 19.49
N SER A 92 0.74 19.50 20.38
CA SER A 92 1.18 18.11 20.18
C SER A 92 -0.01 17.14 20.10
N THR A 93 -1.02 17.35 20.94
CA THR A 93 -2.26 16.56 20.93
C THR A 93 -3.05 16.76 19.64
N ILE A 94 -3.18 18.01 19.18
CA ILE A 94 -3.82 18.36 17.90
C ILE A 94 -3.08 17.71 16.74
N GLN A 95 -1.75 17.78 16.72
CA GLN A 95 -0.94 17.13 15.68
C GLN A 95 -1.16 15.62 15.66
N ARG A 96 -1.09 14.94 16.81
CA ARG A 96 -1.38 13.51 16.92
C ARG A 96 -2.75 13.18 16.33
N ASN A 97 -3.80 13.88 16.78
CA ASN A 97 -5.15 13.64 16.32
C ASN A 97 -5.30 13.90 14.81
N THR A 98 -4.63 14.92 14.29
CA THR A 98 -4.60 15.23 12.85
C THR A 98 -4.01 14.06 12.05
N TYR A 99 -2.86 13.54 12.46
CA TYR A 99 -2.24 12.41 11.77
C TYR A 99 -3.00 11.09 11.93
N LEU A 100 -3.72 10.88 13.04
CA LEU A 100 -4.62 9.74 13.19
C LEU A 100 -5.84 9.83 12.25
N TRP A 101 -6.42 11.03 12.08
CA TRP A 101 -7.50 11.23 11.13
C TRP A 101 -7.03 11.10 9.68
N LEU A 102 -5.85 11.62 9.36
CA LEU A 102 -5.23 11.43 8.05
C LEU A 102 -4.96 9.95 7.78
N PHE A 103 -4.41 9.22 8.76
CA PHE A 103 -4.21 7.77 8.66
C PHE A 103 -5.52 7.04 8.39
N ALA A 104 -6.59 7.35 9.12
CA ALA A 104 -7.90 6.73 8.88
C ALA A 104 -8.43 7.01 7.46
N GLY A 105 -8.26 8.23 6.96
CA GLY A 105 -8.62 8.59 5.58
C GLY A 105 -7.80 7.83 4.53
N VAL A 106 -6.48 7.77 4.70
CA VAL A 106 -5.58 7.03 3.80
C VAL A 106 -5.87 5.53 3.84
N LYS A 107 -6.12 4.96 5.03
CA LYS A 107 -6.47 3.55 5.18
C LYS A 107 -7.77 3.19 4.46
N LEU A 108 -8.78 4.06 4.52
CA LEU A 108 -10.01 3.86 3.73
C LEU A 108 -9.72 3.90 2.23
N LEU A 109 -8.85 4.82 1.78
CA LEU A 109 -8.44 4.90 0.37
C LEU A 109 -7.67 3.65 -0.08
N ASP A 110 -6.76 3.13 0.76
CA ASP A 110 -6.03 1.87 0.51
C ASP A 110 -7.01 0.70 0.27
N ILE A 111 -7.98 0.53 1.17
CA ILE A 111 -8.98 -0.54 1.09
C ILE A 111 -9.80 -0.43 -0.21
N VAL A 112 -10.28 0.77 -0.54
CA VAL A 112 -11.08 1.02 -1.75
C VAL A 112 -10.24 0.81 -3.01
N ASP A 113 -9.00 1.30 -3.03
CA ASP A 113 -8.07 1.14 -4.15
C ASP A 113 -7.76 -0.35 -4.41
N ALA A 114 -7.51 -1.12 -3.36
CA ALA A 114 -7.29 -2.57 -3.45
C ALA A 114 -8.51 -3.32 -3.98
N TYR A 115 -9.72 -2.92 -3.57
CA TYR A 115 -10.97 -3.48 -4.07
C TYR A 115 -11.15 -3.22 -5.58
N VAL A 116 -10.97 -1.97 -6.00
CA VAL A 116 -11.10 -1.57 -7.41
C VAL A 116 -10.03 -2.24 -8.27
N SER A 117 -8.78 -2.28 -7.79
CA SER A 117 -7.66 -2.93 -8.48
C SER A 117 -7.94 -4.41 -8.73
N ALA A 118 -8.46 -5.13 -7.74
CA ALA A 118 -8.86 -6.52 -7.91
C ALA A 118 -10.06 -6.67 -8.88
N HIS A 119 -11.02 -5.74 -8.86
CA HIS A 119 -12.17 -5.76 -9.77
C HIS A 119 -11.76 -5.52 -11.23
N LEU A 120 -10.76 -4.68 -11.46
CA LEU A 120 -10.25 -4.33 -12.79
C LEU A 120 -9.14 -5.27 -13.29
N TYR A 121 -8.72 -6.25 -12.50
CA TYR A 121 -7.61 -7.15 -12.83
C TYR A 121 -7.72 -7.77 -14.24
N LYS A 122 -8.87 -8.35 -14.58
CA LYS A 122 -9.10 -8.99 -15.89
C LYS A 122 -9.14 -7.99 -17.05
N PHE A 123 -9.49 -6.74 -16.77
CA PHE A 123 -9.52 -5.69 -17.76
C PHE A 123 -8.09 -5.25 -18.09
N ASP A 124 -7.27 -5.04 -17.06
CA ASP A 124 -5.87 -4.64 -17.20
C ASP A 124 -5.02 -5.73 -17.88
N GLU A 125 -5.24 -7.00 -17.52
CA GLU A 125 -4.61 -8.15 -18.17
C GLU A 125 -4.92 -8.19 -19.68
N LYS A 126 -6.15 -7.87 -20.09
CA LYS A 126 -6.55 -7.82 -21.51
C LYS A 126 -6.05 -6.57 -22.24
N MET A 127 -5.81 -5.48 -21.52
CA MET A 127 -5.31 -4.23 -22.10
C MET A 127 -3.78 -4.16 -22.16
N THR A 128 -3.09 -5.12 -21.54
CA THR A 128 -1.64 -5.24 -21.67
C THR A 128 -1.33 -5.50 -23.15
N PRO A 129 -0.68 -4.57 -23.86
CA PRO A 129 -0.42 -4.74 -25.27
C PRO A 129 0.51 -5.96 -25.44
N PRO A 130 0.36 -6.74 -26.52
CA PRO A 130 1.19 -7.91 -26.82
C PRO A 130 2.60 -7.50 -27.31
N LEU A 131 3.18 -6.50 -26.67
CA LEU A 131 4.40 -5.81 -27.07
C LEU A 131 5.48 -6.11 -26.04
N THR A 132 6.42 -6.98 -26.41
CA THR A 132 7.56 -7.34 -25.57
C THR A 132 8.82 -6.70 -26.15
N VAL A 133 9.62 -6.10 -25.27
CA VAL A 133 10.90 -5.49 -25.64
C VAL A 133 12.00 -6.38 -25.07
N ASP A 134 12.79 -6.96 -25.96
CA ASP A 134 13.90 -7.84 -25.60
C ASP A 134 15.24 -7.13 -25.84
N PHE A 135 16.10 -7.19 -24.82
CA PHE A 135 17.45 -6.65 -24.85
C PHE A 135 18.44 -7.81 -24.77
N THR A 136 19.15 -8.08 -25.86
CA THR A 136 20.19 -9.11 -25.89
C THR A 136 21.54 -8.48 -26.14
N THR A 137 22.46 -8.65 -25.19
CA THR A 137 23.86 -8.26 -25.34
C THR A 137 24.63 -9.37 -26.05
N SER A 138 25.36 -9.03 -27.11
CA SER A 138 26.23 -9.94 -27.87
C SER A 138 27.68 -9.47 -27.77
N SER A 139 28.64 -10.38 -27.96
CA SER A 139 30.07 -10.09 -27.83
C SER A 139 30.55 -8.92 -28.71
N ASN A 140 29.83 -8.62 -29.79
CA ASN A 140 30.16 -7.56 -30.74
C ASN A 140 29.17 -6.38 -30.76
N GLY A 141 28.24 -6.29 -29.80
CA GLY A 141 27.34 -5.14 -29.72
C GLY A 141 26.01 -5.39 -29.01
N PHE A 142 25.16 -4.38 -29.07
CA PHE A 142 23.84 -4.37 -28.45
C PHE A 142 22.75 -4.62 -29.50
N GLN A 143 21.83 -5.55 -29.22
CA GLN A 143 20.66 -5.78 -30.05
C GLN A 143 19.38 -5.46 -29.27
N PHE A 144 18.48 -4.75 -29.96
CA PHE A 144 17.15 -4.40 -29.50
C PHE A 144 16.14 -5.10 -30.41
N ALA A 145 15.22 -5.87 -29.83
CA ALA A 145 14.11 -6.47 -30.54
C ALA A 145 12.78 -5.99 -29.94
N LEU A 146 11.88 -5.56 -30.80
CA LEU A 146 10.51 -5.21 -30.44
C LEU A 146 9.60 -6.26 -31.06
N ASN A 147 9.08 -7.13 -30.21
CA ASN A 147 8.20 -8.23 -30.60
C ASN A 147 6.75 -7.81 -30.39
N ILE A 148 5.97 -7.77 -31.47
CA ILE A 148 4.53 -7.49 -31.46
C ILE A 148 3.82 -8.79 -31.84
N GLN A 149 3.06 -9.36 -30.92
CA GLN A 149 2.17 -10.50 -31.23
C GLN A 149 0.77 -9.97 -31.55
N PHE A 150 0.08 -10.57 -32.51
CA PHE A 150 -1.29 -10.19 -32.91
C PHE A 150 -2.13 -11.44 -33.11
#